data_AF-A0A1B3XJI5-F1
#
_entry.id   AF-A0A1B3XJI5-F1
#
_cell.length_a   1.000
_cell.length_b   1.000
_cell.length_c   1.000
_cell.angle_alpha   90.00
_cell.angle_beta   90.00
_cell.angle_gamma   90.00
#
_symmetry.space_group_name_H-M   'P 1'
#
loop_
_entity.id
_entity.type
_entity.pdbx_description
1 polymer ?
#
loop_
_entity_poly.entity_id
_entity_poly.type
_entity_poly.pdbx_seq_one_letter_code
_entity_poly.pdbx_strand_id
1 'polypeptide(L)'
;MKSIKCIVLVASLFLINYVGGVPGDLKNLFITHTIFLTPYILELHKFLLVKFDNIVYWIVRIIYGLGCTVLITNILGIFGILTMNAKKSFVINKDYSLPVPFSIGYDRYILIATLIYVAIFMVTILFDHLVYLQVNANKEESEKENIA
;
A
#
# COMPACT_ATOMS: atom_id res chain seq x y z
N MET A 1 -0.10 19.18 5.41
CA MET A 1 0.25 17.91 4.74
C MET A 1 -0.81 16.82 4.91
N LYS A 2 -1.31 16.54 6.13
CA LYS A 2 -2.30 15.46 6.39
C LYS A 2 -3.56 15.54 5.50
N SER A 3 -4.14 16.73 5.34
CA SER A 3 -5.32 16.93 4.49
C SER A 3 -5.06 16.68 3.00
N ILE A 4 -3.87 17.02 2.50
CA ILE A 4 -3.46 16.73 1.11
C ILE A 4 -3.29 15.22 0.93
N LYS A 5 -2.67 14.52 1.90
CA LYS A 5 -2.55 13.06 1.87
C LYS A 5 -3.92 12.36 1.82
N CYS A 6 -4.92 12.86 2.55
CA CYS A 6 -6.30 12.37 2.47
C CYS A 6 -6.93 12.62 1.10
N ILE A 7 -6.77 13.81 0.52
CA ILE A 7 -7.29 14.13 -0.82
C ILE A 7 -6.65 13.20 -1.87
N VAL A 8 -5.33 13.00 -1.79
CA VAL A 8 -4.61 12.08 -2.68
C VAL A 8 -5.12 10.65 -2.49
N LEU A 9 -5.35 10.18 -1.26
CA LEU A 9 -5.92 8.84 -1.03
C LEU A 9 -7.29 8.71 -1.68
N VAL A 10 -8.21 9.65 -1.41
CA VAL A 10 -9.57 9.61 -1.95
C VAL A 10 -9.54 9.65 -3.48
N ALA A 11 -8.76 10.55 -4.07
CA ALA A 11 -8.57 10.60 -5.52
C ALA A 11 -7.98 9.29 -6.07
N SER A 12 -7.00 8.71 -5.38
CA SER A 12 -6.38 7.43 -5.75
C SER A 12 -7.39 6.30 -5.75
N LEU A 13 -8.25 6.22 -4.71
CA LEU A 13 -9.30 5.20 -4.61
C LEU A 13 -10.30 5.32 -5.76
N PHE A 14 -10.73 6.54 -6.12
CA PHE A 14 -11.60 6.73 -7.27
C PHE A 14 -10.91 6.38 -8.59
N LEU A 15 -9.68 6.86 -8.81
CA LEU A 15 -8.93 6.61 -10.05
C LEU A 15 -8.64 5.13 -10.29
N ILE A 16 -8.32 4.39 -9.24
CA ILE A 16 -8.10 2.94 -9.27
C ILE A 16 -9.34 2.17 -9.69
N ASN A 17 -10.52 2.58 -9.20
CA ASN A 17 -11.80 1.98 -9.56
C ASN A 17 -12.33 2.47 -10.93
N TYR A 18 -11.78 3.58 -11.45
CA TYR A 18 -12.24 4.24 -12.67
C TYR A 18 -11.44 3.86 -13.93
N VAL A 19 -10.46 2.95 -13.87
CA VAL A 19 -9.79 2.45 -15.09
C VAL A 19 -10.79 1.60 -15.91
N GLY A 20 -11.64 2.28 -16.68
CA GLY A 20 -12.84 1.75 -17.33
C GLY A 20 -12.59 0.94 -18.61
N GLY A 21 -11.33 0.72 -18.98
CA GLY A 21 -10.93 0.00 -20.20
C GLY A 21 -10.70 -1.51 -20.03
N VAL A 22 -10.96 -2.10 -18.87
CA VAL A 22 -10.71 -3.53 -18.59
C VAL A 22 -11.68 -4.42 -19.42
N PRO A 23 -11.22 -5.42 -20.22
CA PRO A 23 -9.88 -6.04 -20.26
C PRO A 23 -8.79 -5.33 -21.07
N GLY A 24 -9.17 -4.49 -22.04
CA GLY A 24 -8.25 -3.91 -23.02
C GLY A 24 -7.16 -3.03 -22.42
N ASP A 25 -7.39 -2.51 -21.21
CA ASP A 25 -6.46 -1.58 -20.54
C ASP A 25 -5.96 -2.08 -19.17
N LEU A 26 -5.77 -3.39 -19.06
CA LEU A 26 -5.30 -4.04 -17.83
C LEU A 26 -3.94 -3.49 -17.35
N LYS A 27 -3.06 -3.09 -18.29
CA LYS A 27 -1.75 -2.53 -17.96
C LYS A 27 -1.89 -1.18 -17.27
N ASN A 28 -2.76 -0.29 -17.75
CA ASN A 28 -2.96 1.00 -17.09
C ASN A 28 -3.54 0.82 -15.69
N LEU A 29 -4.41 -0.16 -15.46
CA LEU A 29 -4.87 -0.50 -14.11
C LEU A 29 -3.67 -0.74 -13.18
N PHE A 30 -2.79 -1.67 -13.54
CA PHE A 30 -1.64 -2.00 -12.71
C PHE A 30 -0.64 -0.84 -12.55
N ILE A 31 -0.44 -0.02 -13.59
CA ILE A 31 0.39 1.20 -13.53
C ILE A 31 -0.21 2.19 -12.52
N THR A 32 -1.50 2.51 -12.66
CA THR A 32 -2.23 3.41 -11.77
C THR A 32 -2.13 2.96 -10.32
N HIS A 33 -2.40 1.67 -10.06
CA HIS A 33 -2.25 1.08 -8.74
C HIS A 33 -0.83 1.20 -8.18
N THR A 34 0.19 1.00 -9.01
CA THR A 34 1.61 1.11 -8.61
C THR A 34 1.98 2.54 -8.25
N ILE A 35 1.63 3.52 -9.10
CA ILE A 35 1.96 4.94 -8.90
C ILE A 35 1.34 5.44 -7.59
N PHE A 36 0.10 5.07 -7.29
CA PHE A 36 -0.56 5.52 -6.08
C PHE A 36 -0.13 4.78 -4.82
N LEU A 37 0.20 3.49 -4.91
CA LEU A 37 0.61 2.70 -3.75
C LEU A 37 2.04 2.96 -3.28
N THR A 38 2.96 3.08 -4.24
CA THR A 38 4.40 3.08 -3.96
C THR A 38 4.81 4.16 -2.96
N PRO A 39 4.33 5.43 -3.06
CA PRO A 39 4.67 6.45 -2.08
C PRO A 39 4.26 6.08 -0.65
N TYR A 40 3.09 5.48 -0.46
CA TYR A 40 2.60 5.09 0.87
C TYR A 40 3.39 3.91 1.46
N ILE A 41 3.79 2.93 0.64
CA ILE A 41 4.68 1.85 1.07
C ILE A 41 6.05 2.40 1.50
N LEU A 42 6.61 3.33 0.74
CA LEU A 42 7.90 3.94 1.07
C LEU A 42 7.83 4.78 2.35
N GLU A 43 6.71 5.48 2.59
CA GLU A 43 6.48 6.15 3.87
C GLU A 43 6.39 5.14 5.02
N LEU A 44 5.64 4.04 4.84
CA LEU A 44 5.50 2.99 5.85
C LEU A 44 6.85 2.31 6.17
N HIS A 45 7.72 2.15 5.16
CA HIS A 45 9.04 1.56 5.34
C HIS A 45 9.85 2.28 6.42
N LYS A 46 9.76 3.61 6.51
CA LYS A 46 10.52 4.39 7.50
C LYS A 46 10.23 3.93 8.93
N PHE A 47 9.00 3.50 9.21
CA PHE A 47 8.59 3.02 10.54
C PHE A 47 9.11 1.62 10.87
N LEU A 48 9.59 0.85 9.89
CA LEU A 48 10.27 -0.44 10.16
C LEU A 48 11.62 -0.26 10.83
N LEU A 49 12.23 0.93 10.72
CA LEU A 49 13.53 1.26 11.29
C LEU A 49 13.43 1.88 12.69
N VAL A 50 12.23 2.28 13.10
CA VAL A 50 11.99 2.90 14.41
C VAL A 50 11.80 1.80 15.47
N LYS A 51 12.39 2.01 16.65
CA LYS A 51 12.23 1.11 17.79
C LYS A 51 10.86 1.34 18.45
N PHE A 52 9.88 0.52 18.08
CA PHE A 52 8.57 0.44 18.73
C PHE A 52 8.46 -0.81 19.61
N ASP A 53 7.41 -0.90 20.42
CA ASP A 53 7.04 -2.12 21.11
C ASP A 53 6.87 -3.30 20.14
N ASN A 54 7.20 -4.51 20.60
CA ASN A 54 7.20 -5.72 19.76
C ASN A 54 5.88 -5.95 19.02
N ILE A 55 4.74 -5.70 19.66
CA ILE A 55 3.41 -5.89 19.04
C ILE A 55 3.22 -4.94 17.86
N VAL A 56 3.52 -3.66 18.07
CA VAL A 56 3.44 -2.62 17.05
C VAL A 56 4.38 -2.91 15.89
N TYR A 57 5.60 -3.34 16.21
CA TYR A 57 6.60 -3.71 15.23
C TYR A 57 6.11 -4.82 14.27
N TRP A 58 5.45 -5.85 14.82
CA TRP A 58 4.85 -6.92 14.02
C TRP A 58 3.68 -6.44 13.17
N ILE A 59 2.81 -5.57 13.70
CA ILE A 59 1.68 -5.00 12.93
C ILE A 59 2.21 -4.24 11.70
N VAL A 60 3.21 -3.37 11.88
CA VAL A 60 3.82 -2.60 10.79
C VAL A 60 4.44 -3.54 9.75
N ARG A 61 5.15 -4.60 10.17
CA ARG A 61 5.73 -5.60 9.27
C ARG A 61 4.69 -6.36 8.46
N ILE A 62 3.59 -6.78 9.08
CA ILE A 62 2.52 -7.52 8.39
C ILE A 62 1.88 -6.63 7.32
N ILE A 63 1.53 -5.40 7.69
CA ILE A 63 0.86 -4.46 6.77
C ILE A 63 1.81 -4.06 5.64
N TYR A 64 3.09 -3.83 5.94
CA TYR A 64 4.12 -3.58 4.93
C TYR A 64 4.29 -4.77 3.98
N GLY A 65 4.36 -5.99 4.52
CA GLY A 65 4.45 -7.21 3.73
C GLY A 65 3.27 -7.38 2.77
N LEU A 66 2.04 -7.14 3.25
CA LEU A 66 0.84 -7.12 2.41
C LEU A 66 0.94 -6.05 1.31
N GLY A 67 1.40 -4.84 1.64
CA GLY A 67 1.68 -3.80 0.66
C GLY A 67 2.65 -4.25 -0.43
N CYS A 68 3.77 -4.85 -0.03
CA CYS A 68 4.76 -5.40 -0.97
C CYS A 68 4.17 -6.49 -1.87
N THR A 69 3.31 -7.37 -1.35
CA THR A 69 2.67 -8.40 -2.18
C THR A 69 1.76 -7.80 -3.24
N VAL A 70 1.01 -6.74 -2.93
CA VAL A 70 0.19 -6.03 -3.92
C VAL A 70 1.07 -5.31 -4.93
N LEU A 71 2.16 -4.69 -4.49
CA LEU A 71 3.13 -4.04 -5.38
C LEU A 71 3.75 -5.02 -6.38
N ILE A 72 4.20 -6.19 -5.92
CA ILE A 72 4.72 -7.26 -6.78
C ILE A 72 3.65 -7.70 -7.77
N THR A 73 2.41 -7.90 -7.30
CA THR A 73 1.28 -8.29 -8.17
C THR A 73 1.04 -7.25 -9.26
N ASN A 74 1.05 -5.95 -8.92
CA ASN A 74 0.93 -4.88 -9.91
C ASN A 74 2.09 -4.91 -10.92
N ILE A 75 3.34 -5.05 -10.45
CA ILE A 75 4.52 -5.13 -11.33
C ILE A 75 4.40 -6.30 -12.31
N LEU A 76 4.00 -7.49 -11.84
CA LEU A 76 3.73 -8.65 -12.70
C LEU A 76 2.65 -8.35 -13.75
N GLY A 77 1.63 -7.59 -13.37
CA GLY A 77 0.59 -7.10 -14.27
C GLY A 77 1.08 -6.10 -15.32
N ILE A 78 1.97 -5.18 -14.96
CA ILE A 78 2.60 -4.23 -15.90
C ILE A 78 3.42 -4.98 -16.97
N PHE A 79 4.17 -6.00 -16.54
CA PHE A 79 4.96 -6.84 -17.45
C PHE A 79 4.11 -7.78 -18.32
N GLY A 80 2.78 -7.86 -18.10
CA GLY A 80 1.90 -8.76 -18.85
C GLY A 80 2.03 -10.23 -18.46
N ILE A 81 2.69 -10.52 -17.32
CA ILE A 81 2.74 -11.86 -16.73
C ILE A 81 1.36 -12.22 -16.17
N LEU A 82 0.64 -11.24 -15.63
CA LEU A 82 -0.78 -11.39 -15.28
C LEU A 82 -1.67 -10.84 -16.40
N THR A 83 -2.59 -11.67 -16.86
CA THR A 83 -3.62 -11.32 -17.85
C THR A 83 -5.00 -11.61 -17.29
N MET A 84 -6.04 -11.09 -17.94
CA MET A 84 -7.42 -11.35 -17.52
C MET A 84 -8.09 -12.36 -18.46
N ASN A 85 -8.71 -13.39 -17.87
CA ASN A 85 -9.47 -14.37 -18.62
C ASN A 85 -10.92 -13.90 -18.88
N ALA A 86 -11.68 -14.68 -19.65
CA ALA A 86 -13.09 -14.40 -19.96
C ALA A 86 -14.02 -14.34 -18.73
N LYS A 87 -13.62 -14.91 -17.59
CA LYS A 87 -14.38 -14.88 -16.33
C LYS A 87 -14.03 -13.68 -15.45
N LYS A 88 -13.33 -12.67 -15.98
CA LYS A 88 -12.81 -11.51 -15.24
C LYS A 88 -11.91 -11.93 -14.07
N SER A 89 -11.11 -12.97 -14.24
CA SER A 89 -10.08 -13.34 -13.26
C SER A 89 -8.69 -13.07 -13.81
N PHE A 90 -7.85 -12.48 -12.97
CA PHE A 90 -6.42 -12.40 -13.21
C PHE A 90 -5.82 -13.81 -13.14
N VAL A 91 -5.09 -14.18 -14.18
CA VAL A 91 -4.39 -15.46 -14.34
C VAL A 91 -2.99 -15.22 -14.87
N ILE A 92 -2.10 -16.16 -14.65
CA ILE A 92 -0.77 -16.13 -15.27
C ILE A 92 -0.92 -16.38 -16.77
N ASN A 93 -0.27 -15.54 -17.58
CA ASN A 93 -0.22 -15.72 -19.02
C ASN A 93 0.47 -17.06 -19.36
N LYS A 94 -0.12 -17.81 -20.29
CA LYS A 94 0.34 -19.14 -20.71
C LYS A 94 1.74 -19.11 -21.32
N ASP A 95 2.19 -17.96 -21.81
CA ASP A 95 3.53 -17.75 -22.35
C ASP A 95 4.62 -17.82 -21.26
N TYR A 96 4.25 -17.75 -19.98
CA TYR A 96 5.15 -17.85 -18.84
C TYR A 96 4.92 -19.16 -18.08
N SER A 97 5.95 -19.99 -17.99
CA SER A 97 5.93 -21.25 -17.23
C SER A 97 6.18 -21.02 -15.74
N LEU A 98 5.16 -20.55 -15.02
CA LEU A 98 5.21 -20.48 -13.57
C LEU A 98 4.72 -21.80 -12.94
N PRO A 99 5.42 -22.34 -11.92
CA PRO A 99 5.08 -23.63 -11.31
C PRO A 99 3.83 -23.59 -10.42
N VAL A 100 3.27 -22.41 -10.14
CA VAL A 100 2.14 -22.22 -9.23
C VAL A 100 0.93 -21.64 -9.98
N PRO A 101 -0.23 -22.31 -9.97
CA PRO A 101 -1.44 -21.76 -10.56
C PRO A 101 -1.93 -20.57 -9.71
N PHE A 102 -2.03 -19.39 -10.33
CA PHE A 102 -2.60 -18.20 -9.72
C PHE A 102 -3.91 -17.84 -10.42
N SER A 103 -4.97 -17.68 -9.63
CA SER A 103 -6.23 -17.13 -10.12
C SER A 103 -6.92 -16.32 -9.03
N ILE A 104 -7.19 -15.05 -9.33
CA ILE A 104 -7.97 -14.16 -8.46
C ILE A 104 -8.99 -13.38 -9.28
N GLY A 105 -10.24 -13.31 -8.82
CA GLY A 105 -11.27 -12.51 -9.48
C GLY A 105 -10.92 -11.03 -9.43
N TYR A 106 -11.23 -10.29 -10.49
CA TYR A 106 -10.99 -8.85 -10.61
C TYR A 106 -11.57 -8.08 -9.41
N ASP A 107 -12.85 -8.29 -9.09
CA ASP A 107 -13.51 -7.58 -7.99
C ASP A 107 -12.86 -7.87 -6.63
N ARG A 108 -12.45 -9.13 -6.43
CA ARG A 108 -11.74 -9.53 -5.20
C ARG A 108 -10.36 -8.88 -5.12
N TYR A 109 -9.64 -8.82 -6.23
CA TYR A 109 -8.35 -8.16 -6.29
C TYR A 109 -8.47 -6.67 -5.96
N ILE A 110 -9.42 -5.96 -6.59
CA ILE A 110 -9.66 -4.54 -6.33
C ILE A 110 -10.04 -4.30 -4.87
N LEU A 111 -10.90 -5.15 -4.30
CA LEU A 111 -11.28 -5.08 -2.88
C LEU A 111 -10.07 -5.26 -1.96
N ILE A 112 -9.26 -6.31 -2.17
CA ILE A 112 -8.08 -6.61 -1.34
C ILE A 112 -7.05 -5.48 -1.46
N ALA A 113 -6.76 -5.02 -2.67
CA ALA A 113 -5.86 -3.90 -2.91
C ALA A 113 -6.36 -2.64 -2.18
N THR A 114 -7.65 -2.30 -2.31
CA THR A 114 -8.25 -1.15 -1.63
C THR A 114 -8.11 -1.23 -0.11
N LEU A 115 -8.41 -2.39 0.49
CA LEU A 115 -8.27 -2.60 1.94
C LEU A 115 -6.83 -2.42 2.40
N ILE A 116 -5.87 -2.96 1.65
CA ILE A 116 -4.44 -2.83 1.96
C ILE A 116 -4.02 -1.36 1.85
N TYR A 117 -4.52 -0.61 0.86
CA TYR A 117 -4.15 0.80 0.67
C TYR A 117 -4.64 1.64 1.84
N VAL A 118 -5.89 1.42 2.26
CA VAL A 118 -6.48 2.09 3.44
C VAL A 118 -5.70 1.72 4.70
N ALA A 119 -5.34 0.45 4.88
CA ALA A 119 -4.57 0.01 6.04
C ALA A 119 -3.19 0.68 6.11
N ILE A 120 -2.44 0.69 4.99
CA ILE A 120 -1.14 1.35 4.90
C ILE A 120 -1.29 2.85 5.22
N PHE A 121 -2.27 3.50 4.61
CA PHE A 121 -2.52 4.93 4.84
C PHE A 121 -2.82 5.26 6.30
N MET A 122 -3.75 4.52 6.92
CA MET A 122 -4.15 4.73 8.32
C MET A 122 -2.97 4.54 9.26
N VAL A 123 -2.17 3.49 9.05
CA VAL A 123 -0.97 3.20 9.85
C VAL A 123 0.05 4.32 9.67
N THR A 124 0.33 4.73 8.44
CA THR A 124 1.28 5.81 8.17
C THR A 124 0.87 7.11 8.88
N ILE A 125 -0.40 7.49 8.85
CA ILE A 125 -0.89 8.69 9.57
C ILE A 125 -0.80 8.54 11.08
N LEU A 126 -1.19 7.38 11.61
CA LEU A 126 -1.17 7.10 13.04
C LEU A 126 0.26 7.20 13.58
N PHE A 127 1.22 6.57 12.89
CA PHE A 127 2.62 6.58 13.31
C PHE A 127 3.30 7.93 13.11
N ASP A 128 3.00 8.66 12.03
CA ASP A 128 3.43 10.07 11.89
C ASP A 128 2.96 10.90 13.11
N HIS A 129 1.74 10.68 13.58
CA HIS A 129 1.20 11.38 14.75
C HIS A 129 1.87 10.95 16.05
N LEU A 130 2.08 9.64 16.26
CA LEU A 130 2.71 9.12 17.47
C LEU A 130 4.16 9.59 17.59
N VAL A 131 4.93 9.54 16.50
CA VAL A 131 6.31 10.04 16.48
C VAL A 131 6.34 11.54 16.76
N TYR A 132 5.42 12.32 16.20
CA TYR A 132 5.32 13.75 16.49
C TYR A 132 5.04 14.02 17.98
N LEU A 133 4.11 13.29 18.59
CA LEU A 133 3.81 13.42 20.02
C LEU A 133 5.01 13.05 20.90
N GLN A 134 5.70 11.96 20.56
CA GLN A 134 6.88 11.51 21.31
C GLN A 134 8.02 12.53 21.26
N VAL A 135 8.27 13.12 20.08
CA VAL A 135 9.30 14.17 19.94
C VAL A 135 8.95 15.41 20.77
N ASN A 136 7.68 15.81 20.84
CA ASN A 136 7.26 16.95 21.64
C ASN A 136 7.36 16.67 23.15
N ALA A 137 6.93 15.49 23.61
CA ALA A 137 7.02 15.11 25.01
C ALA A 137 8.47 15.13 25.52
N ASN A 138 9.41 14.59 24.74
CA ASN A 138 10.84 14.57 25.09
C ASN A 138 11.46 15.98 25.13
N LYS A 139 10.96 16.91 24.31
CA LYS A 139 11.43 18.31 24.33
C LYS A 139 11.00 19.02 25.62
N GLU A 140 9.74 18.88 26.01
CA GLU A 140 9.21 19.48 27.24
C GLU A 140 9.91 18.95 28.51
N GLU A 141 10.29 17.67 28.55
CA GLU A 141 11.11 17.11 29.64
C GLU A 141 12.51 17.72 29.68
N SER A 142 13.18 17.82 28.52
CA SER A 142 14.52 18.43 28.44
C SER A 142 14.54 19.92 28.82
N GLU A 143 13.46 20.65 28.54
CA GLU A 143 13.34 22.05 28.94
C GLU A 143 13.10 22.20 30.45
N LYS A 144 12.35 21.27 31.08
CA LYS A 144 12.15 21.26 32.53
C LYS A 144 13.42 20.89 33.30
N GLU A 145 14.23 19.96 32.79
CA GLU A 145 15.53 19.62 33.40
C GLU A 145 16.56 20.74 33.31
N ASN A 146 16.52 21.59 32.29
CA ASN A 146 17.45 22.73 32.16
C ASN A 146 17.07 23.95 33.03
N ILE A 147 15.87 23.95 33.61
CA ILE A 147 15.37 25.04 34.47
C ILE A 147 15.47 24.66 35.97
N ALA A 148 15.68 23.38 36.27
CA ALA A 148 15.88 22.85 37.63
C ALA A 148 17.36 22.85 38.03
#